data_AF-A0A439LJR0-F1
#
_entry.id   AF-A0A439LJR0-F1
#
_cell.length_a   1.000
_cell.length_b   1.000
_cell.length_c   1.000
_cell.angle_alpha   90.00
_cell.angle_beta   90.00
_cell.angle_gamma   90.00
#
_symmetry.space_group_name_H-M   'P 1'
#
loop_
_entity.id
_entity.type
_entity.pdbx_description
1 polymer ?
#
loop_
_entity_poly.entity_id
_entity_poly.type
_entity_poly.pdbx_seq_one_letter_code
_entity_poly.pdbx_strand_id
1 'polypeptide(L)'
;MVDRRSETSWTLPDPWIGRDGMPFYEVSMMDQKREFVEFASREWANVRELCRRFGISPTTGYKWLERYRSEGPAGLVERSRRPHLSPQRTASAIEARVLQVRDESNDVWGGRKIRQAMKRHGELVIPAA
;
A
#
# COMPACT_ATOMS: atom_id res chain seq x y z
N MET A 1 -35.17 -46.41 2.12
CA MET A 1 -34.28 -46.23 0.95
C MET A 1 -33.65 -44.86 1.10
N VAL A 2 -32.43 -44.84 1.65
CA VAL A 2 -31.75 -43.61 2.10
C VAL A 2 -31.21 -42.90 0.86
N ASP A 3 -31.87 -41.82 0.44
CA ASP A 3 -31.26 -40.91 -0.53
C ASP A 3 -30.23 -40.04 0.19
N ARG A 4 -29.02 -40.07 -0.35
CA ARG A 4 -27.76 -39.63 0.22
C ARG A 4 -27.25 -38.53 -0.70
N ARG A 5 -27.68 -37.29 -0.49
CA ARG A 5 -27.12 -36.11 -1.20
C ARG A 5 -26.97 -34.91 -0.27
N SER A 6 -25.81 -34.90 0.38
CA SER A 6 -24.90 -33.76 0.56
C SER A 6 -25.52 -32.35 0.52
N GLU A 7 -25.88 -31.82 1.69
CA GLU A 7 -25.91 -30.39 1.95
C GLU A 7 -24.47 -29.84 1.93
N THR A 8 -24.01 -29.42 0.76
CA THR A 8 -22.87 -28.52 0.60
C THR A 8 -23.29 -27.39 -0.31
N SER A 9 -24.13 -26.49 0.21
CA SER A 9 -24.37 -25.20 -0.43
C SER A 9 -23.17 -24.28 -0.17
N TRP A 10 -22.10 -24.52 -0.95
CA TRP A 10 -20.95 -23.61 -1.11
C TRP A 10 -21.19 -22.67 -2.30
N THR A 11 -22.34 -22.01 -2.33
CA THR A 11 -22.58 -20.91 -3.26
C THR A 11 -22.39 -19.61 -2.49
N LEU A 12 -21.25 -18.93 -2.72
CA LEU A 12 -21.26 -17.48 -2.54
C LEU A 12 -22.43 -16.96 -3.38
N PRO A 13 -23.30 -16.08 -2.85
CA PRO A 13 -24.42 -15.56 -3.61
C PRO A 13 -23.92 -14.97 -4.93
N ASP A 14 -24.62 -15.32 -6.01
CA ASP A 14 -24.41 -14.74 -7.34
C ASP A 14 -24.61 -13.20 -7.22
N PRO A 15 -23.61 -12.37 -7.57
CA PRO A 15 -23.68 -10.93 -7.36
C PRO A 15 -24.81 -10.23 -8.13
N TRP A 16 -25.47 -10.93 -9.07
CA TRP A 16 -26.35 -10.31 -10.05
C TRP A 16 -27.84 -10.59 -9.86
N ILE A 17 -28.27 -11.19 -8.75
CA ILE A 17 -29.71 -11.35 -8.45
C ILE A 17 -30.11 -10.42 -7.30
N GLY A 18 -30.59 -9.24 -7.71
CA GLY A 18 -31.67 -8.50 -7.04
C GLY A 18 -31.42 -8.04 -5.61
N ARG A 19 -30.74 -6.91 -5.45
CA ARG A 19 -31.05 -5.94 -4.40
C ARG A 19 -30.70 -4.53 -4.87
N ASP A 20 -31.55 -3.59 -4.52
CA ASP A 20 -31.64 -2.23 -5.07
C ASP A 20 -30.31 -1.47 -5.21
N GLY A 21 -30.03 -1.01 -6.44
CA GLY A 21 -29.87 0.42 -6.67
C GLY A 21 -28.55 1.14 -6.33
N MET A 22 -27.37 0.49 -6.25
CA MET A 22 -26.09 1.21 -6.38
C MET A 22 -25.07 0.48 -7.27
N PRO A 23 -24.47 1.14 -8.29
CA PRO A 23 -23.59 0.52 -9.30
C PRO A 23 -22.10 0.50 -8.89
N PHE A 24 -21.80 0.52 -7.59
CA PHE A 24 -20.45 0.39 -7.08
C PHE A 24 -20.48 -0.43 -5.79
N TYR A 25 -20.05 -1.68 -5.92
CA TYR A 25 -19.79 -2.54 -4.77
C TYR A 25 -18.54 -2.00 -4.07
N GLU A 26 -18.72 -1.17 -3.03
CA GLU A 26 -17.62 -0.71 -2.18
C GLU A 26 -17.17 -1.83 -1.22
N VAL A 27 -16.59 -2.90 -1.77
CA VAL A 27 -15.66 -3.69 -0.96
C VAL A 27 -14.35 -2.93 -0.94
N SER A 28 -14.04 -2.36 0.23
CA SER A 28 -12.72 -1.80 0.46
C SER A 28 -11.68 -2.89 0.26
N MET A 29 -10.51 -2.54 -0.27
CA MET A 29 -9.35 -3.45 -0.28
C MET A 29 -9.10 -4.06 1.11
N MET A 30 -9.44 -3.33 2.18
CA MET A 30 -9.33 -3.80 3.56
C MET A 30 -10.33 -4.91 3.90
N ASP A 31 -11.57 -4.85 3.39
CA ASP A 31 -12.57 -5.91 3.55
C ASP A 31 -12.11 -7.18 2.84
N GLN A 32 -11.67 -7.05 1.58
CA GLN A 32 -11.14 -8.18 0.81
C GLN A 32 -9.89 -8.81 1.47
N LYS A 33 -9.01 -7.99 2.06
CA LYS A 33 -7.86 -8.45 2.84
C LYS A 33 -8.27 -9.24 4.08
N ARG A 34 -9.25 -8.74 4.84
CA ARG A 34 -9.77 -9.40 6.05
C ARG A 34 -10.37 -10.76 5.72
N GLU A 35 -11.24 -10.79 4.73
CA GLU A 35 -11.90 -12.02 4.29
C GLU A 35 -10.87 -13.06 3.83
N PHE A 36 -9.88 -12.65 3.04
CA PHE A 36 -8.79 -13.52 2.61
C PHE A 36 -8.06 -14.16 3.81
N VAL A 37 -7.63 -13.36 4.80
CA VAL A 37 -6.87 -13.91 5.94
C VAL A 37 -7.73 -14.73 6.89
N GLU A 38 -9.02 -14.44 7.00
CA GLU A 38 -9.95 -15.26 7.76
C GLU A 38 -10.08 -16.66 7.15
N PHE A 39 -10.27 -16.76 5.83
CA PHE A 39 -10.29 -18.05 5.15
C PHE A 39 -8.92 -18.75 5.21
N ALA A 40 -7.83 -18.01 5.02
CA ALA A 40 -6.48 -18.57 5.01
C ALA A 40 -5.96 -18.99 6.40
N SER A 41 -6.60 -18.54 7.49
CA SER A 41 -6.22 -18.91 8.86
C SER A 41 -6.83 -20.23 9.34
N ARG A 42 -7.74 -20.83 8.58
CA ARG A 42 -8.34 -22.13 8.92
C ARG A 42 -7.29 -23.25 8.78
N GLU A 43 -7.33 -24.23 9.67
CA GLU A 43 -6.33 -25.31 9.78
C GLU A 43 -6.09 -26.06 8.46
N TRP A 44 -7.14 -26.22 7.64
CA TRP A 44 -7.11 -26.96 6.38
C TRP A 44 -7.17 -26.08 5.14
N ALA A 45 -6.84 -24.78 5.28
CA ALA A 45 -6.92 -23.84 4.18
C ALA A 45 -5.81 -24.06 3.14
N ASN A 46 -6.21 -24.26 1.88
CA ASN A 46 -5.27 -24.20 0.77
C ASN A 46 -5.03 -22.74 0.35
N VAL A 47 -4.01 -22.11 0.95
CA VAL A 47 -3.67 -20.70 0.73
C VAL A 47 -3.42 -20.40 -0.76
N ARG A 48 -2.83 -21.32 -1.53
CA ARG A 48 -2.55 -21.11 -2.96
C ARG A 48 -3.83 -21.04 -3.79
N GLU A 49 -4.82 -21.88 -3.46
CA GLU A 49 -6.13 -21.83 -4.10
C GLU A 49 -6.87 -20.55 -3.75
N LEU A 50 -6.84 -20.13 -2.47
CA LEU A 50 -7.40 -18.86 -2.05
C LEU A 50 -6.75 -17.67 -2.77
N CYS A 51 -5.42 -17.68 -2.95
CA CYS A 51 -4.73 -16.66 -3.73
C CYS A 51 -5.27 -16.55 -5.17
N ARG A 52 -5.51 -17.69 -5.84
CA ARG A 52 -6.11 -17.71 -7.18
C ARG A 52 -7.51 -17.13 -7.19
N ARG A 53 -8.36 -17.55 -6.24
CA ARG A 53 -9.75 -17.09 -6.14
C ARG A 53 -9.88 -15.59 -5.86
N PHE A 54 -8.99 -15.06 -5.00
CA PHE A 54 -8.98 -13.64 -4.64
C PHE A 54 -8.17 -12.77 -5.62
N GLY A 55 -7.50 -13.36 -6.63
CA GLY A 55 -6.68 -12.62 -7.59
C GLY A 55 -5.39 -12.04 -7.00
N ILE A 56 -4.83 -12.66 -5.96
CA ILE A 56 -3.66 -12.19 -5.22
C ILE A 56 -2.46 -13.08 -5.54
N SER A 57 -1.25 -12.51 -5.62
CA SER A 57 -0.03 -13.31 -5.75
C SER A 57 0.26 -14.10 -4.46
N PRO A 58 0.71 -15.37 -4.53
CA PRO A 58 0.99 -16.17 -3.34
C PRO A 58 1.91 -15.47 -2.34
N THR A 59 2.97 -14.80 -2.82
CA THR A 59 3.90 -14.02 -1.99
C THR A 59 3.19 -12.96 -1.13
N THR A 60 2.20 -12.28 -1.71
CA THR A 60 1.42 -11.25 -0.98
C THR A 60 0.47 -11.89 0.02
N GLY A 61 -0.20 -12.98 -0.39
CA GLY A 61 -1.11 -13.72 0.48
C GLY A 61 -0.42 -14.27 1.73
N TYR A 62 0.73 -14.93 1.57
CA TYR A 62 1.51 -15.43 2.72
C TYR A 62 1.98 -14.31 3.65
N LYS A 63 2.42 -13.17 3.07
CA LYS A 63 2.83 -12.00 3.86
C LYS A 63 1.69 -11.40 4.67
N TRP A 64 0.49 -11.33 4.11
CA TRP A 64 -0.70 -10.87 4.85
C TRP A 64 -1.07 -11.83 5.96
N LEU A 65 -1.02 -13.14 5.71
CA LEU A 65 -1.31 -14.17 6.71
C LEU A 65 -0.32 -14.14 7.88
N GLU A 66 0.98 -14.00 7.59
CA GLU A 66 2.03 -13.87 8.61
C GLU A 66 1.82 -12.63 9.49
N ARG A 67 1.53 -11.48 8.88
CA ARG A 67 1.22 -10.24 9.61
C ARG A 67 -0.06 -10.35 10.43
N TYR A 68 -1.09 -10.98 9.89
CA TYR A 68 -2.34 -11.19 10.59
C TYR A 68 -2.17 -12.10 11.81
N ARG A 69 -1.34 -13.15 11.70
CA ARG A 69 -1.03 -14.04 12.83
C ARG A 69 -0.24 -13.35 13.96
N SER A 70 0.60 -12.38 13.62
CA SER A 70 1.45 -11.66 14.59
C SER A 70 0.78 -10.43 15.19
N GLU A 71 0.03 -9.67 14.40
CA GLU A 71 -0.49 -8.34 14.75
C GLU A 71 -2.03 -8.26 14.68
N GLY A 72 -2.71 -9.34 14.31
CA GLY A 72 -4.15 -9.36 14.11
C GLY A 72 -4.58 -8.43 12.96
N PRO A 73 -5.79 -7.83 13.04
CA PRO A 73 -6.30 -6.92 12.01
C PRO A 73 -5.38 -5.72 11.70
N ALA A 74 -4.57 -5.28 12.66
CA ALA A 74 -3.62 -4.18 12.47
C ALA A 74 -2.53 -4.51 11.44
N GLY A 75 -2.16 -5.79 11.30
CA GLY A 75 -1.16 -6.25 10.34
C GLY A 75 -1.57 -6.13 8.87
N LEU A 76 -2.87 -5.92 8.59
CA LEU A 76 -3.42 -5.76 7.24
C LEU A 76 -3.40 -4.32 6.73
N VAL A 77 -3.20 -3.37 7.65
CA VAL A 77 -3.09 -1.94 7.32
C VAL A 77 -1.87 -1.72 6.41
N GLU A 78 -2.03 -0.84 5.42
CA GLU A 78 -0.93 -0.49 4.53
C GLU A 78 0.24 0.09 5.34
N ARG A 79 1.41 -0.51 5.17
CA ARG A 79 2.66 0.02 5.72
C ARG A 79 3.28 0.96 4.71
N SER A 80 4.01 1.95 5.21
CA SER A 80 4.78 2.87 4.38
C SER A 80 5.69 2.09 3.43
N ARG A 81 5.66 2.48 2.15
CA ARG A 81 6.58 1.98 1.11
C ARG A 81 7.86 2.82 1.04
N ARG A 82 7.98 3.84 1.90
CA ARG A 82 9.14 4.72 1.95
C ARG A 82 10.37 3.92 2.40
N PRO A 83 11.52 4.05 1.73
CA PRO A 83 12.75 3.43 2.20
C PRO A 83 13.09 3.94 3.61
N HIS A 84 13.61 3.04 4.46
CA HIS A 84 14.03 3.38 5.82
C HIS A 84 15.16 4.40 5.85
N LEU A 85 16.06 4.33 4.86
CA LEU A 85 17.19 5.24 4.71
C LEU A 85 17.23 5.78 3.29
N SER A 86 17.58 7.05 3.16
CA SER A 86 17.88 7.70 1.88
C SER A 86 19.31 8.25 1.96
N PRO A 87 20.33 7.46 1.53
CA PRO A 87 21.74 7.84 1.67
C PRO A 87 22.11 9.13 0.93
N GLN A 88 21.36 9.46 -0.13
CA GLN A 88 21.54 10.68 -0.92
C GLN A 88 20.69 11.84 -0.41
N ARG A 89 20.08 11.72 0.77
CA ARG A 89 19.30 12.80 1.35
C ARG A 89 20.21 13.97 1.67
N THR A 90 19.86 15.13 1.13
CA THR A 90 20.55 16.39 1.39
C THR A 90 20.56 16.70 2.88
N ALA A 91 21.69 17.20 3.40
CA ALA A 91 21.79 17.62 4.79
C ALA A 91 20.80 18.77 5.09
N SER A 92 20.20 18.78 6.27
CA SER A 92 19.18 19.76 6.67
C SER A 92 19.64 21.22 6.53
N ALA A 93 20.92 21.49 6.78
CA ALA A 93 21.50 22.83 6.60
C ALA A 93 21.45 23.30 5.14
N ILE A 94 21.68 22.39 4.19
CA ILE A 94 21.63 22.68 2.76
C ILE A 94 20.16 22.79 2.30
N GLU A 95 19.26 21.96 2.83
CA GLU A 95 17.81 22.12 2.59
C GLU A 95 17.31 23.49 3.05
N ALA A 96 17.70 23.93 4.26
CA ALA A 96 17.35 25.25 4.79
C ALA A 96 17.89 26.38 3.91
N ARG A 97 19.11 26.22 3.39
CA ARG A 97 19.71 27.21 2.50
C ARG A 97 19.01 27.30 1.14
N VAL A 98 18.59 26.17 0.57
CA VAL A 98 17.74 26.13 -0.64
C VAL A 98 16.42 26.88 -0.41
N LEU A 99 15.77 26.65 0.74
CA LEU A 99 14.52 27.33 1.10
C LEU A 99 14.74 28.84 1.26
N GLN A 100 15.81 29.26 1.94
CA GLN A 100 16.15 30.66 2.09
C GLN A 100 16.33 31.36 0.73
N VAL A 101 17.09 30.77 -0.19
CA VAL A 101 17.29 31.34 -1.55
C VAL A 101 15.97 31.42 -2.32
N ARG A 102 15.07 30.46 -2.10
CA ARG A 102 13.75 30.45 -2.71
C ARG A 102 12.86 31.57 -2.17
N ASP A 103 12.85 31.78 -0.87
CA ASP A 103 12.14 32.87 -0.20
C ASP A 103 12.69 34.23 -0.62
N GLU A 104 14.02 34.40 -0.66
CA GLU A 104 14.70 35.62 -1.15
C GLU A 104 14.34 35.94 -2.62
N SER A 105 13.98 34.92 -3.40
CA SER A 105 13.52 35.07 -4.78
C SER A 105 12.02 35.29 -4.95
N ASN A 106 11.25 35.39 -3.85
CA ASN A 106 9.79 35.40 -3.84
C ASN A 106 9.18 34.23 -4.65
N ASP A 107 9.72 33.02 -4.49
CA ASP A 107 9.26 31.80 -5.19
C ASP A 107 9.37 31.81 -6.73
N VAL A 108 10.04 32.80 -7.32
CA VAL A 108 10.15 32.93 -8.79
C VAL A 108 11.20 31.99 -9.38
N TRP A 109 12.18 31.55 -8.60
CA TRP A 109 13.30 30.75 -9.10
C TRP A 109 13.06 29.23 -9.00
N GLY A 110 13.20 28.54 -10.14
CA GLY A 110 13.28 27.08 -10.17
C GLY A 110 14.65 26.53 -9.74
N GLY A 111 14.75 25.21 -9.55
CA GLY A 111 15.94 24.54 -8.99
C GLY A 111 17.27 24.90 -9.67
N ARG A 112 17.28 25.04 -11.01
CA ARG A 112 18.48 25.46 -11.76
C ARG A 112 19.00 26.85 -11.37
N LYS A 113 18.10 27.82 -11.13
CA LYS A 113 18.46 29.18 -10.72
C LYS A 113 18.89 29.24 -9.26
N ILE A 114 18.18 28.52 -8.39
CA ILE A 114 18.56 28.37 -6.97
C ILE A 114 19.97 27.77 -6.86
N ARG A 115 20.26 26.70 -7.61
CA ARG A 115 21.59 26.10 -7.69
C ARG A 115 22.66 27.11 -8.13
N GLN A 116 22.36 27.96 -9.11
CA GLN A 116 23.31 28.98 -9.57
C GLN A 116 23.51 30.09 -8.53
N ALA A 117 22.47 30.47 -7.79
CA ALA A 117 22.57 31.43 -6.70
C ALA A 117 23.43 30.87 -5.56
N MET A 118 23.19 29.62 -5.12
CA MET A 118 24.02 28.94 -4.12
C MET A 118 25.50 28.89 -4.52
N LYS A 119 25.80 28.61 -5.80
CA LYS A 119 27.18 28.67 -6.34
C LYS A 119 27.80 30.06 -6.20
N ARG A 120 27.04 31.12 -6.48
CA ARG A 120 27.52 32.52 -6.38
C ARG A 120 27.79 32.91 -4.93
N HIS A 121 27.05 32.36 -3.98
CA HIS A 121 27.27 32.56 -2.54
C HIS A 121 28.42 31.72 -1.96
N GLY A 122 29.10 30.91 -2.79
CA GLY A 122 30.29 30.15 -2.37
C GLY A 122 29.98 28.86 -1.61
N GLU A 123 28.79 28.29 -1.77
CA GLU A 123 28.42 27.06 -1.07
C GLU A 123 29.17 25.84 -1.63
N LEU A 124 29.82 25.08 -0.75
CA LEU A 124 30.66 23.93 -1.12
C LEU A 124 29.84 22.67 -1.45
N VAL A 125 28.63 22.55 -0.88
CA VAL A 125 27.74 21.39 -1.09
C VAL A 125 26.44 21.90 -1.70
N ILE A 126 26.21 21.58 -2.97
CA ILE A 126 25.05 22.05 -3.72
C ILE A 126 24.27 20.84 -4.23
N PRO A 127 22.97 20.74 -3.93
CA PRO A 127 22.17 19.60 -4.35
C PRO A 127 22.05 19.55 -5.88
N ALA A 128 21.74 18.35 -6.39
CA ALA A 128 21.36 18.19 -7.79
C ALA A 128 20.09 19.00 -8.07
N ALA A 129 20.02 19.65 -9.24
CA ALA A 129 18.93 20.52 -9.68
C ALA A 129 18.02 19.81 -10.68
#